data_AF-A0A8J3AF48-F1
#
_entry.id   AF-A0A8J3AF48-F1
#
_cell.length_a   1.000
_cell.length_b   1.000
_cell.length_c   1.000
_cell.angle_alpha   90.00
_cell.angle_beta   90.00
_cell.angle_gamma   90.00
#
_symmetry.space_group_name_H-M   'P 1'
#
loop_
_entity.id
_entity.type
_entity.pdbx_description
1 polymer ?
#
loop_
_entity_poly.entity_id
_entity_poly.type
_entity_poly.pdbx_seq_one_letter_code
_entity_poly.pdbx_strand_id
1 'polypeptide(L)'
;MNNLPPSQLLNVLFVTIKNGDKGLAKNITISNQKNIKNELKKIEKIEAIQWALLQTKETEPYSIATEIPVKVNLFIKDIGLIRTKLSFTLVRTSPLSPWKVNIDPLLSTIK
;
A
#
# COMPACT_ATOMS: atom_id res chain seq x y z
N MET A 1 6.54 1.17 16.15
CA MET A 1 5.14 1.27 15.70
C MET A 1 4.37 0.13 16.33
N ASN A 2 3.26 0.42 17.00
CA ASN A 2 2.36 -0.62 17.52
C ASN A 2 1.93 -1.55 16.38
N ASN A 3 1.68 -2.83 16.69
CA ASN A 3 1.33 -3.85 15.69
C ASN A 3 -0.08 -3.57 15.15
N LEU A 4 -0.19 -2.68 14.16
CA LEU A 4 -1.45 -2.34 13.52
C LEU A 4 -2.01 -3.56 12.77
N PRO A 5 -3.33 -3.82 12.85
CA PRO A 5 -4.00 -4.77 11.96
C PRO A 5 -3.70 -4.48 10.49
N PRO A 6 -3.64 -5.50 9.63
CA PRO A 6 -3.33 -5.36 8.21
C PRO A 6 -4.15 -4.27 7.47
N SER A 7 -5.46 -4.24 7.69
CA SER A 7 -6.36 -3.25 7.07
C SER A 7 -6.06 -1.81 7.52
N GLN A 8 -5.70 -1.62 8.80
CA GLN A 8 -5.33 -0.32 9.34
C GLN A 8 -3.97 0.14 8.79
N LEU A 9 -2.98 -0.77 8.69
CA LEU A 9 -1.70 -0.43 8.10
C LEU A 9 -1.84 -0.04 6.62
N LEU A 10 -2.70 -0.73 5.88
CA LEU A 10 -2.98 -0.40 4.48
C LEU A 10 -3.65 0.97 4.34
N ASN A 11 -4.57 1.34 5.24
CA ASN A 11 -5.12 2.69 5.29
C ASN A 11 -4.03 3.73 5.60
N VAL A 12 -3.14 3.45 6.55
CA VAL A 12 -1.99 4.32 6.84
C VAL A 12 -1.13 4.51 5.59
N LEU A 13 -0.87 3.45 4.82
CA LEU A 13 -0.15 3.56 3.55
C LEU A 13 -0.83 4.54 2.59
N PHE A 14 -2.14 4.42 2.36
CA PHE A 14 -2.83 5.31 1.43
C PHE A 14 -2.85 6.77 1.90
N VAL A 15 -3.03 7.02 3.19
CA VAL A 15 -2.93 8.37 3.77
C VAL A 15 -1.50 8.93 3.61
N THR A 16 -0.50 8.09 3.86
CA THR A 16 0.92 8.43 3.69
C THR A 16 1.22 8.86 2.27
N ILE A 17 0.72 8.11 1.29
CA ILE A 17 0.84 8.39 -0.15
C ILE A 17 0.11 9.68 -0.51
N LYS A 18 -1.14 9.85 -0.05
CA LYS A 18 -1.93 11.06 -0.26
C LYS A 18 -1.22 12.32 0.24
N ASN A 19 -0.50 12.22 1.35
CA ASN A 19 0.23 13.33 1.96
C ASN A 19 1.67 13.48 1.45
N GLY A 20 2.13 12.63 0.52
CA GLY A 20 3.50 12.67 -0.01
C GLY A 20 4.60 12.31 1.01
N ASP A 21 4.27 11.63 2.11
CA ASP A 21 5.25 11.26 3.15
C ASP A 21 6.07 10.02 2.75
N LYS A 22 7.12 10.26 1.97
CA LYS A 22 8.05 9.22 1.51
C LYS A 22 8.80 8.52 2.65
N GLY A 23 9.02 9.20 3.77
CA GLY A 23 9.74 8.66 4.91
C GLY A 23 8.96 7.54 5.58
N LEU A 24 7.70 7.83 5.91
CA LEU A 24 6.79 6.84 6.47
C LEU A 24 6.48 5.72 5.47
N ALA A 25 6.27 6.06 4.18
CA ALA A 25 6.00 5.07 3.15
C ALA A 25 7.11 4.00 3.11
N LYS A 26 8.37 4.44 3.04
CA LYS A 26 9.54 3.55 3.06
C LYS A 26 9.57 2.65 4.30
N ASN A 27 9.12 3.15 5.46
CA ASN A 27 9.16 2.41 6.71
C ASN A 27 8.06 1.36 6.83
N ILE A 28 6.93 1.50 6.13
CA ILE A 28 5.80 0.57 6.22
C ILE A 28 5.67 -0.34 5.00
N THR A 29 6.43 -0.09 3.93
CA THR A 29 6.37 -0.86 2.69
C THR A 29 7.57 -1.77 2.47
N ILE A 30 7.34 -2.83 1.70
CA ILE A 30 8.34 -3.62 1.00
C ILE A 30 8.02 -3.62 -0.49
N SER A 31 9.01 -3.96 -1.31
CA SER A 31 8.89 -4.04 -2.76
C SER A 31 9.87 -5.08 -3.29
N ASN A 32 9.52 -5.77 -4.36
CA ASN A 32 10.45 -6.65 -5.07
C ASN A 32 11.34 -5.88 -6.06
N GLN A 33 11.13 -4.57 -6.22
CA GLN A 33 11.89 -3.75 -7.14
C GLN A 33 13.27 -3.41 -6.56
N LYS A 34 14.32 -3.54 -7.40
CA LYS A 34 15.72 -3.28 -7.01
C LYS A 34 15.96 -1.88 -6.44
N ASN A 35 15.18 -0.88 -6.86
CA ASN A 35 15.36 0.51 -6.44
C ASN A 35 14.04 1.17 -6.00
N ILE A 36 13.51 0.71 -4.86
CA ILE A 36 12.28 1.24 -4.27
C ILE A 36 12.32 2.76 -4.07
N LYS A 37 13.48 3.36 -3.76
CA LYS A 37 13.58 4.81 -3.56
C LYS A 37 13.20 5.61 -4.81
N ASN A 38 13.66 5.14 -5.98
CA ASN A 38 13.31 5.78 -7.25
C ASN A 38 11.85 5.53 -7.60
N GLU A 39 11.36 4.32 -7.34
CA GLU A 39 9.99 3.94 -7.68
C GLU A 39 8.96 4.68 -6.80
N LEU A 40 9.27 4.96 -5.54
CA LEU A 40 8.46 5.82 -4.67
C LEU A 40 8.33 7.26 -5.18
N LYS A 41 9.18 7.72 -6.12
CA LYS A 41 8.97 9.03 -6.77
C LYS A 41 7.74 9.01 -7.70
N LYS A 42 7.32 7.85 -8.20
CA LYS A 42 6.10 7.74 -9.03
C LYS A 42 4.85 8.19 -8.28
N ILE A 43 4.84 8.08 -6.95
CA ILE A 43 3.75 8.56 -6.10
C ILE A 43 3.54 10.07 -6.23
N GLU A 44 4.59 10.85 -6.55
CA GLU A 44 4.47 12.30 -6.75
C GLU A 44 3.62 12.67 -7.98
N LYS A 45 3.38 11.71 -8.88
CA LYS A 45 2.46 11.90 -10.01
C LYS A 45 0.99 11.78 -9.59
N ILE A 46 0.69 11.31 -8.38
CA ILE A 46 -0.68 11.16 -7.87
C ILE A 46 -1.13 12.51 -7.30
N GLU A 47 -2.12 13.13 -7.94
CA GLU A 47 -2.72 14.37 -7.45
C GLU A 47 -3.78 14.10 -6.38
N ALA A 48 -4.54 13.02 -6.57
CA ALA A 48 -5.52 12.56 -5.60
C ALA A 48 -5.69 11.05 -5.65
N ILE A 49 -5.99 10.49 -4.49
CA ILE A 49 -6.28 9.06 -4.34
C ILE A 49 -7.52 8.89 -3.46
N GLN A 50 -8.42 8.02 -3.92
CA GLN A 50 -9.53 7.51 -3.13
C GLN A 50 -9.44 5.99 -3.13
N TRP A 51 -9.75 5.37 -1.99
CA TRP A 51 -9.68 3.93 -1.86
C TRP A 51 -10.84 3.40 -1.02
N ALA A 52 -11.20 2.16 -1.29
CA ALA A 52 -12.12 1.38 -0.47
C ALA A 52 -11.56 -0.03 -0.30
N LEU A 53 -11.28 -0.40 0.94
CA LEU A 53 -10.95 -1.78 1.28
C LEU A 53 -12.19 -2.64 1.03
N LEU A 54 -12.05 -3.69 0.24
CA LEU A 54 -13.12 -4.66 0.08
C LEU A 54 -13.10 -5.61 1.29
N GLN A 55 -14.26 -6.16 1.66
CA GLN A 55 -14.36 -7.07 2.80
C GLN A 55 -13.27 -8.14 2.76
N THR A 56 -12.41 -8.10 3.77
CA THR A 56 -11.37 -9.09 4.00
C THR A 56 -11.91 -10.12 4.98
N LYS A 57 -11.54 -11.39 4.80
CA LYS A 57 -11.65 -12.35 5.90
C LYS A 57 -10.82 -11.84 7.08
N GLU A 58 -11.28 -12.08 8.31
CA GLU A 58 -10.48 -11.75 9.48
C GLU A 58 -9.10 -12.44 9.37
N THR A 59 -8.04 -11.69 9.65
CA THR A 59 -6.69 -12.24 9.61
C THR A 59 -6.52 -13.19 10.78
N GLU A 60 -6.17 -14.44 10.50
CA GLU A 60 -5.91 -15.42 11.55
C GLU A 60 -4.78 -14.97 12.48
N PRO A 61 -4.85 -15.22 13.81
CA PRO A 61 -3.91 -14.69 14.80
C PRO A 61 -2.44 -14.97 14.50
N TYR A 62 -2.14 -16.14 13.92
CA TYR A 62 -0.79 -16.61 13.63
C TYR A 62 -0.36 -16.41 12.17
N SER A 63 -1.20 -15.81 11.33
CA SER A 63 -0.87 -15.62 9.93
C SER A 63 0.33 -14.68 9.76
N ILE A 64 1.27 -15.03 8.88
CA ILE A 64 2.43 -14.20 8.54
C ILE A 64 2.23 -13.45 7.21
N ALA A 65 1.15 -13.74 6.49
CA ALA A 65 0.82 -13.15 5.21
C ALA A 65 -0.69 -13.01 5.04
N THR A 66 -1.16 -11.88 4.53
CA THR A 66 -2.56 -11.71 4.17
C THR A 66 -2.68 -10.86 2.91
N GLU A 67 -3.76 -11.06 2.17
CA GLU A 67 -4.06 -10.32 0.96
C GLU A 67 -5.33 -9.49 1.18
N ILE A 68 -5.25 -8.21 0.83
CA ILE A 68 -6.37 -7.28 0.96
C ILE A 68 -6.69 -6.69 -0.42
N PRO A 69 -7.85 -7.02 -1.01
CA PRO A 69 -8.30 -6.40 -2.23
C PRO A 69 -8.85 -4.99 -1.96
N VAL A 70 -8.49 -4.04 -2.81
CA VAL A 70 -8.82 -2.62 -2.68
C VAL A 70 -9.30 -2.07 -4.01
N LYS A 71 -10.42 -1.35 -4.01
CA LYS A 71 -10.80 -0.48 -5.13
C LYS A 71 -10.07 0.84 -4.97
N VAL A 72 -9.34 1.28 -6.00
CA VAL A 72 -8.58 2.52 -5.98
C VAL A 72 -8.97 3.39 -7.17
N ASN A 73 -9.24 4.67 -6.90
CA ASN A 73 -9.36 5.72 -7.89
C ASN A 73 -8.14 6.63 -7.76
N LEU A 74 -7.33 6.72 -8.81
CA LEU A 74 -6.11 7.53 -8.87
C LEU A 74 -6.32 8.65 -9.87
N PHE A 75 -6.08 9.89 -9.46
CA PHE A 75 -5.95 11.02 -10.37
C PHE A 75 -4.46 11.23 -10.59
N ILE A 76 -3.98 10.87 -11.78
CA ILE A 76 -2.57 10.95 -12.14
C ILE A 76 -2.35 12.17 -13.03
N LYS A 77 -1.34 12.97 -12.68
CA LYS A 77 -0.91 14.13 -13.46
C LYS A 77 -0.65 13.71 -14.92
N ASP A 78 -1.15 14.51 -15.86
CA ASP A 78 -1.00 14.32 -17.32
C ASP A 78 -1.68 13.06 -17.91
N ILE A 79 -2.34 12.23 -17.09
CA ILE A 79 -3.04 11.01 -17.54
C ILE A 79 -4.54 11.07 -17.21
N GLY A 80 -4.92 11.68 -16.08
CA GLY A 80 -6.29 11.76 -15.59
C GLY A 80 -6.68 10.62 -14.66
N LEU A 81 -7.98 10.28 -14.64
CA LEU A 81 -8.56 9.34 -13.68
C LEU A 81 -8.38 7.87 -14.11
N ILE A 82 -7.70 7.09 -13.27
CA ILE A 82 -7.58 5.64 -13.37
C ILE A 82 -8.41 4.99 -12.26
N ARG A 83 -9.32 4.10 -12.63
CA ARG A 83 -10.10 3.28 -11.69
C ARG A 83 -9.66 1.83 -11.81
N THR A 84 -9.19 1.24 -10.72
CA THR A 84 -8.68 -0.13 -10.73
C THR A 84 -8.97 -0.87 -9.42
N LYS A 85 -8.82 -2.19 -9.45
CA LYS A 85 -8.81 -3.05 -8.27
C LYS A 85 -7.40 -3.58 -8.10
N LEU A 86 -6.81 -3.32 -6.94
CA LEU A 86 -5.48 -3.77 -6.59
C LEU A 86 -5.58 -4.73 -5.41
N SER A 87 -4.81 -5.81 -5.44
CA SER A 87 -4.62 -6.67 -4.28
C SER A 87 -3.29 -6.36 -3.62
N PHE A 88 -3.32 -6.02 -2.34
CA PHE A 88 -2.13 -5.75 -1.56
C PHE A 88 -1.80 -6.92 -0.66
N THR A 89 -0.60 -7.46 -0.78
CA THR A 89 -0.08 -8.45 0.16
C THR A 89 0.57 -7.72 1.33
N LEU A 90 0.18 -8.07 2.54
CA LEU A 90 0.85 -7.66 3.77
C LEU A 90 1.58 -8.87 4.35
N VAL A 91 2.80 -8.66 4.81
CA VAL A 91 3.65 -9.72 5.37
C VAL A 91 4.33 -9.29 6.67
N ARG A 92 4.65 -10.26 7.51
CA ARG A 92 5.46 -10.10 8.73
C ARG A 92 6.33 -11.34 8.92
N THR A 93 7.41 -11.22 9.68
CA THR A 93 8.33 -12.33 9.93
C THR A 93 7.90 -13.25 11.07
N SER A 94 7.03 -12.79 11.96
CA SER A 94 6.45 -13.58 13.06
C SER A 94 5.13 -12.94 13.53
N PRO A 95 4.29 -13.65 14.32
CA PRO A 95 3.04 -13.11 14.85
C PRO A 95 3.18 -11.82 15.70
N LEU A 96 4.36 -11.59 16.28
CA LEU A 96 4.64 -10.40 17.08
C LEU A 96 5.32 -9.29 16.28
N SER A 97 5.81 -9.59 15.08
CA SER A 97 6.48 -8.62 14.22
C SER A 97 5.46 -7.70 13.54
N PRO A 98 5.80 -6.43 13.33
CA PRO A 98 4.93 -5.50 12.63
C PRO A 98 4.74 -5.92 11.18
N TRP A 99 3.53 -5.73 10.66
CA TRP A 99 3.22 -5.90 9.25
C TRP A 99 3.99 -4.91 8.37
N LYS A 100 4.25 -5.34 7.14
CA LYS A 100 4.75 -4.52 6.03
C LYS A 100 3.87 -4.73 4.81
N VAL A 101 3.65 -3.68 4.03
CA VAL A 101 2.81 -3.72 2.83
C VAL A 101 3.68 -3.89 1.59
N ASN A 102 3.39 -4.87 0.74
CA ASN A 102 3.94 -4.90 -0.60
C ASN A 102 3.29 -3.80 -1.46
N ILE A 103 4.06 -2.78 -1.83
CA ILE A 103 3.56 -1.61 -2.58
C ILE A 103 3.56 -1.79 -4.11
N ASP A 104 4.18 -2.87 -4.62
CA ASP A 104 4.31 -3.13 -6.05
C ASP A 104 2.99 -3.01 -6.86
N PRO A 105 1.82 -3.47 -6.37
CA PRO A 105 0.54 -3.32 -7.07
C PRO A 105 0.19 -1.87 -7.40
N LEU A 106 0.52 -0.93 -6.50
CA LEU A 106 0.31 0.49 -6.76
C LEU A 106 1.32 1.04 -7.76
N LEU A 107 2.61 0.76 -7.54
CA LEU A 107 3.69 1.34 -8.35
C LEU A 107 3.61 0.90 -9.80
N SER A 108 3.18 -0.34 -10.05
CA SER A 108 2.94 -0.88 -11.40
C SER A 108 1.77 -0.20 -12.14
N THR A 109 0.84 0.43 -11.42
CA THR A 109 -0.26 1.19 -12.02
C THR A 109 0.19 2.55 -12.54
N ILE A 110 1.29 3.09 -11.99
CA ILE A 110 1.81 4.40 -12.33
C ILE A 110 2.97 4.23 -13.32
N LYS A 111 2.73 4.56 -14.59
CA LYS A 111 3.75 4.55 -15.64
C LYS A 111 4.68 5.76 -15.51
#